data_AF-A0A212JXL1-F1
#
_entry.id   AF-A0A212JXL1-F1
#
_cell.length_a   1.000
_cell.length_b   1.000
_cell.length_c   1.000
_cell.angle_alpha   90.00
_cell.angle_beta   90.00
_cell.angle_gamma   90.00
#
_symmetry.space_group_name_H-M   'P 1'
#
loop_
_entity.id
_entity.type
_entity.pdbx_description
1 polymer ?
#
loop_
_entity_poly.entity_id
_entity_poly.type
_entity_poly.pdbx_seq_one_letter_code
_entity_poly.pdbx_strand_id
1 'polypeptide(L)'
;MFIVDSYSLAVLFCFVTMLCWGSWGNTQKLAGKTWRYELFYWDYAIGMLIFAVVMAFTLGSFGDSGRSFIDDLNQADTSFLVSALIGGVIFNASNILLAASTSIAGLSVAFPLGVGLALVLGVFINYFSTPKGDPVTLFLGVFLIVIAIILNGIAASKKTAGKKTDKDARKGILLAALAGILMSFFYRFVAAAMDLDNFDQPTAGMITPYTAFFIFALGVLLSNFVFNTIVMKKPFVGSPVTYKEYFSGSFGTHMVGILGGCIWALGTLFSYIAAGKAGAAISYALGQGAPMIAAIWGIFIWKEFKGTSKTVNTLLTLMFILFICGLGLIILAGRS
;
A
#
# COMPACT_ATOMS: atom_id res chain seq x y z
N MET A 1 16.05 -18.40 -5.45
CA MET A 1 15.30 -17.38 -4.67
C MET A 1 14.34 -18.04 -3.69
N PHE A 2 13.88 -17.32 -2.67
CA PHE A 2 12.82 -17.78 -1.78
C PHE A 2 11.46 -17.69 -2.49
N ILE A 3 10.64 -18.74 -2.38
CA ILE A 3 9.27 -18.76 -2.89
C ILE A 3 8.33 -19.31 -1.83
N VAL A 4 7.05 -18.94 -1.92
CA VAL A 4 6.02 -19.51 -1.05
C VAL A 4 5.48 -20.78 -1.71
N ASP A 5 5.55 -21.89 -0.99
CA ASP A 5 5.18 -23.23 -1.46
C ASP A 5 3.72 -23.62 -1.13
N SER A 6 3.13 -22.98 -0.12
CA SER A 6 1.83 -23.35 0.44
C SER A 6 0.89 -22.16 0.60
N TYR A 7 -0.40 -22.43 0.45
CA TYR A 7 -1.44 -21.41 0.61
C TYR A 7 -1.46 -20.79 2.02
N SER A 8 -1.25 -21.61 3.06
CA SER A 8 -1.20 -21.13 4.45
C SER A 8 -0.08 -20.11 4.68
N LEU A 9 1.11 -20.35 4.11
CA LEU A 9 2.22 -19.41 4.20
C LEU A 9 1.94 -18.14 3.39
N ALA A 10 1.28 -18.26 2.22
CA ALA A 10 0.85 -17.10 1.44
C ALA A 10 -0.11 -16.21 2.21
N VAL A 11 -1.08 -16.80 2.91
CA VAL A 11 -2.01 -16.08 3.79
C VAL A 11 -1.26 -15.38 4.93
N LEU A 12 -0.29 -16.04 5.58
CA LEU A 12 0.55 -15.41 6.61
C LEU A 12 1.28 -14.17 6.05
N PHE A 13 1.83 -14.27 4.84
CA PHE A 13 2.51 -13.16 4.19
C PHE A 13 1.54 -12.02 3.83
N CYS A 14 0.29 -12.34 3.47
CA CYS A 14 -0.76 -11.35 3.28
C CYS A 14 -1.15 -10.66 4.60
N PHE A 15 -1.16 -11.36 5.73
CA PHE A 15 -1.33 -10.74 7.04
C PHE A 15 -0.19 -9.78 7.38
N VAL A 16 1.06 -10.16 7.11
CA VAL A 16 2.22 -9.27 7.27
C VAL A 16 2.10 -8.05 6.33
N THR A 17 1.67 -8.26 5.09
CA THR A 17 1.38 -7.19 4.12
C THR A 17 0.39 -6.18 4.71
N MET A 18 -0.73 -6.67 5.25
CA MET A 18 -1.76 -5.84 5.86
C MET A 18 -1.22 -5.02 7.03
N LEU A 19 -0.40 -5.64 7.89
CA LEU A 19 0.26 -4.95 9.01
C LEU A 19 1.19 -3.84 8.51
N CYS A 20 2.03 -4.13 7.52
CA CYS A 20 2.95 -3.18 6.90
C CYS A 20 2.23 -2.00 6.25
N TRP A 21 1.28 -2.27 5.35
CA TRP A 21 0.52 -1.24 4.62
C TRP A 21 -0.34 -0.38 5.55
N GLY A 22 -0.84 -0.93 6.65
CA GLY A 22 -1.57 -0.15 7.66
C GLY A 22 -0.68 0.61 8.65
N SER A 23 0.63 0.30 8.69
CA SER A 23 1.54 0.85 9.70
C SER A 23 2.50 1.92 9.18
N TRP A 24 2.85 1.93 7.89
CA TRP A 24 3.83 2.89 7.36
C TRP A 24 3.43 4.34 7.61
N GLY A 25 2.14 4.68 7.51
CA GLY A 25 1.63 6.05 7.73
C GLY A 25 1.89 6.58 9.15
N ASN A 26 2.15 5.71 10.13
CA ASN A 26 2.57 6.14 11.46
C ASN A 26 3.93 6.81 11.45
N THR A 27 4.85 6.38 10.60
CA THR A 27 6.17 7.01 10.48
C THR A 27 6.05 8.43 9.93
N GLN A 28 5.18 8.64 8.93
CA GLN A 28 4.84 9.97 8.44
C GLN A 28 4.25 10.84 9.55
N LYS A 29 3.32 10.28 10.35
CA LYS A 29 2.71 10.99 11.47
C LYS A 29 3.72 11.32 12.59
N LEU A 30 4.67 10.42 12.88
CA LEU A 30 5.78 10.66 13.82
C LEU A 30 6.63 11.84 13.33
N ALA A 31 7.02 11.82 12.05
CA ALA A 31 7.87 12.84 11.44
C ALA A 31 7.14 14.18 11.28
N GLY A 32 5.81 14.16 11.07
CA GLY A 32 4.98 15.31 10.69
C GLY A 32 4.99 16.50 11.66
N LYS A 33 5.55 16.37 12.86
CA LYS A 33 5.74 17.50 13.79
C LYS A 33 6.82 18.47 13.34
N THR A 34 7.87 17.96 12.68
CA THR A 34 9.07 18.73 12.32
C THR A 34 9.48 18.53 10.87
N TRP A 35 8.97 17.48 10.22
CA TRP A 35 9.30 17.11 8.85
C TRP A 35 8.03 17.09 8.02
N ARG A 36 7.97 17.98 7.03
CA ARG A 36 6.83 18.07 6.13
C ARG A 36 6.71 16.82 5.27
N TYR A 37 5.49 16.48 4.86
CA TYR A 37 5.24 15.23 4.14
C TYR A 37 6.01 15.19 2.80
N GLU A 38 6.21 16.33 2.13
CA GLU A 38 6.95 16.39 0.86
C GLU A 38 8.42 15.99 1.05
N LEU A 39 9.02 16.40 2.18
CA LEU A 39 10.40 16.07 2.54
C LEU A 39 10.49 14.62 2.99
N PHE A 40 9.56 14.19 3.86
CA PHE A 40 9.43 12.80 4.30
C PHE A 40 9.28 11.83 3.11
N TYR A 41 8.57 12.25 2.06
CA TYR A 41 8.26 11.38 0.93
C TYR A 41 9.50 11.02 0.10
N TRP A 42 10.53 11.88 0.08
CA TRP A 42 11.84 11.52 -0.47
C TRP A 42 12.48 10.37 0.30
N ASP A 43 12.48 10.46 1.62
CA ASP A 43 13.03 9.43 2.50
C ASP A 43 12.28 8.10 2.33
N TYR A 44 10.95 8.17 2.22
CA TYR A 44 10.09 7.03 1.94
C TYR A 44 10.43 6.34 0.61
N ALA A 45 10.56 7.11 -0.48
CA ALA A 45 10.90 6.57 -1.80
C ALA A 45 12.30 5.93 -1.82
N ILE A 46 13.28 6.56 -1.17
CA ILE A 46 14.64 6.04 -1.02
C ILE A 46 14.64 4.75 -0.20
N GLY A 47 13.91 4.73 0.92
CA GLY A 47 13.78 3.55 1.78
C GLY A 47 13.20 2.36 1.05
N MET A 48 12.20 2.56 0.19
CA MET A 48 11.66 1.49 -0.66
C MET A 48 12.71 0.91 -1.61
N LEU A 49 13.49 1.75 -2.29
CA LEU A 49 14.52 1.26 -3.21
C LEU A 49 15.65 0.54 -2.47
N ILE A 50 16.13 1.10 -1.35
CA ILE A 50 17.15 0.45 -0.51
C ILE A 50 16.67 -0.94 -0.09
N PHE A 51 15.44 -1.03 0.42
CA PHE A 51 14.84 -2.29 0.82
C PHE A 51 14.74 -3.25 -0.38
N ALA A 52 14.26 -2.79 -1.54
CA ALA A 52 14.15 -3.63 -2.73
C ALA A 52 15.50 -4.19 -3.19
N VAL A 53 16.57 -3.38 -3.17
CA VAL A 53 17.94 -3.82 -3.49
C VAL A 53 18.39 -4.89 -2.51
N VAL A 54 18.25 -4.66 -1.20
CA VAL A 54 18.64 -5.64 -0.18
C VAL A 54 17.88 -6.95 -0.38
N MET A 55 16.58 -6.90 -0.63
CA MET A 55 15.78 -8.11 -0.81
C MET A 55 16.10 -8.85 -2.12
N ALA A 56 16.38 -8.13 -3.21
CA ALA A 56 16.77 -8.72 -4.49
C ALA A 56 18.08 -9.52 -4.36
N PHE A 57 19.09 -8.96 -3.69
CA PHE A 57 20.37 -9.63 -3.45
C PHE A 57 20.37 -10.59 -2.26
N THR A 58 19.28 -10.66 -1.50
CA THR A 58 19.11 -11.64 -0.41
C THR A 58 18.08 -12.69 -0.77
N LEU A 59 16.82 -12.55 -0.35
CA LEU A 59 15.78 -13.54 -0.65
C LEU A 59 15.58 -13.77 -2.16
N GLY A 60 15.84 -12.77 -3.00
CA GLY A 60 15.78 -12.89 -4.46
C GLY A 60 16.95 -13.64 -5.09
N SER A 61 18.02 -13.93 -4.34
CA SER A 61 19.25 -14.56 -4.86
C SER A 61 19.67 -15.81 -4.08
N PHE A 62 19.32 -15.91 -2.80
CA PHE A 62 19.58 -17.07 -1.97
C PHE A 62 18.36 -18.02 -1.98
N GLY A 63 18.57 -19.27 -2.41
CA GLY A 63 17.55 -20.34 -2.41
C GLY A 63 17.61 -21.18 -3.69
N ASP A 64 17.13 -22.43 -3.59
CA ASP A 64 17.30 -23.47 -4.63
C ASP A 64 16.20 -23.49 -5.70
N SER A 65 15.18 -22.64 -5.55
CA SER A 65 14.01 -22.53 -6.43
C SER A 65 14.00 -21.23 -7.23
N GLY A 66 13.38 -21.21 -8.41
CA GLY A 66 13.29 -20.00 -9.23
C GLY A 66 14.62 -19.54 -9.80
N ARG A 67 14.63 -18.32 -10.35
CA ARG A 67 15.85 -17.68 -10.89
C ARG A 67 16.44 -16.70 -9.88
N SER A 68 17.77 -16.57 -9.89
CA SER A 68 18.47 -15.54 -9.11
C SER A 68 18.20 -14.16 -9.71
N PHE A 69 18.29 -13.10 -8.90
CA PHE A 69 17.96 -11.74 -9.34
C PHE A 69 18.75 -11.28 -10.58
N ILE A 70 20.06 -11.54 -10.63
CA ILE A 70 20.89 -11.09 -11.76
C ILE A 70 20.55 -11.87 -13.03
N ASP A 71 20.37 -13.19 -12.93
CA ASP A 71 20.01 -14.03 -14.07
C ASP A 71 18.61 -13.66 -14.60
N ASP A 72 17.68 -13.41 -13.68
CA ASP A 72 16.31 -13.01 -14.00
C ASP A 72 16.25 -11.66 -14.70
N LEU A 73 17.09 -10.70 -14.29
CA LEU A 73 17.23 -9.39 -14.94
C LEU A 73 17.86 -9.50 -16.33
N ASN A 74 18.87 -10.35 -16.51
CA ASN A 74 19.57 -10.52 -17.79
C ASN A 74 18.69 -11.15 -18.87
N GLN A 75 17.77 -12.03 -18.50
CA GLN A 75 16.85 -12.69 -19.43
C GLN A 75 15.53 -11.92 -19.64
N ALA A 76 15.27 -10.87 -18.85
CA ALA A 76 13.97 -10.20 -18.82
C ALA A 76 13.65 -9.48 -20.13
N ASP A 77 12.45 -9.71 -20.65
CA ASP A 77 11.95 -8.90 -21.77
C ASP A 77 11.65 -7.48 -21.29
N THR A 78 12.00 -6.51 -22.15
CA THR A 78 11.80 -5.09 -21.85
C THR A 78 10.33 -4.76 -21.56
N SER A 79 9.38 -5.47 -22.18
CA SER A 79 7.94 -5.28 -21.95
C SER A 79 7.54 -5.51 -20.49
N PHE A 80 8.04 -6.56 -19.85
CA PHE A 80 7.71 -6.88 -18.46
C PHE A 80 8.42 -5.94 -17.48
N LEU A 81 9.66 -5.54 -17.76
CA LEU A 81 10.35 -4.48 -17.01
C LEU A 81 9.57 -3.16 -17.08
N VAL A 82 9.15 -2.74 -18.27
CA VAL A 82 8.34 -1.51 -18.46
C VAL A 82 7.00 -1.62 -17.74
N SER A 83 6.35 -2.78 -17.76
CA SER A 83 5.09 -2.99 -17.02
C SER A 83 5.28 -2.78 -15.51
N ALA A 84 6.28 -3.43 -14.90
CA ALA A 84 6.58 -3.23 -13.48
C ALA A 84 6.95 -1.77 -13.15
N LEU A 85 7.70 -1.10 -14.04
CA LEU A 85 8.06 0.30 -13.91
C LEU A 85 6.82 1.21 -13.90
N ILE A 86 5.89 0.99 -14.85
CA ILE A 86 4.61 1.72 -14.92
C ILE A 86 3.80 1.51 -13.63
N GLY A 87 3.78 0.29 -13.09
CA GLY A 87 3.21 0.02 -11.78
C GLY A 87 3.80 0.94 -10.70
N GLY A 88 5.13 1.06 -10.65
CA GLY A 88 5.83 1.97 -9.75
C GLY A 88 5.42 3.43 -9.90
N VAL A 89 5.33 3.92 -11.15
CA VAL A 89 4.94 5.30 -11.45
C VAL A 89 3.50 5.60 -11.00
N ILE A 90 2.55 4.70 -11.30
CA ILE A 90 1.14 4.86 -10.92
C ILE A 90 1.00 4.82 -9.40
N PHE A 91 1.66 3.87 -8.75
CA PHE A 91 1.69 3.79 -7.30
C PHE A 91 2.21 5.09 -6.69
N ASN A 92 3.32 5.61 -7.20
CA ASN A 92 3.93 6.80 -6.65
C ASN A 92 3.01 8.03 -6.75
N ALA A 93 2.39 8.24 -7.91
CA ALA A 93 1.42 9.32 -8.09
C ALA A 93 0.27 9.20 -7.08
N SER A 94 -0.27 7.99 -6.90
CA SER A 94 -1.32 7.72 -5.93
C SER A 94 -0.86 7.97 -4.49
N ASN A 95 0.30 7.43 -4.11
CA ASN A 95 0.76 7.42 -2.73
C ASN A 95 1.19 8.81 -2.25
N ILE A 96 1.70 9.70 -3.13
CA ILE A 96 1.89 11.12 -2.81
C ILE A 96 0.56 11.80 -2.47
N LEU A 97 -0.50 11.54 -3.24
CA LEU A 97 -1.83 12.10 -2.97
C LEU A 97 -2.39 11.56 -1.65
N LEU A 98 -2.15 10.28 -1.34
CA LEU A 98 -2.54 9.68 -0.07
C LEU A 98 -1.75 10.27 1.10
N ALA A 99 -0.45 10.48 0.95
CA ALA A 99 0.40 11.11 1.96
C ALA A 99 -0.02 12.56 2.22
N ALA A 100 -0.30 13.33 1.17
CA ALA A 100 -0.82 14.68 1.26
C ALA A 100 -2.20 14.68 1.96
N SER A 101 -3.13 13.82 1.52
CA SER A 101 -4.43 13.66 2.18
C SER A 101 -4.29 13.32 3.66
N THR A 102 -3.36 12.42 4.01
CA THR A 102 -3.09 12.03 5.40
C THR A 102 -2.57 13.21 6.23
N SER A 103 -1.73 14.07 5.67
CA SER A 103 -1.27 15.29 6.36
C SER A 103 -2.38 16.32 6.58
N ILE A 104 -3.40 16.36 5.73
CA ILE A 104 -4.46 17.37 5.75
C ILE A 104 -5.68 16.88 6.55
N ALA A 105 -6.17 15.68 6.25
CA ALA A 105 -7.39 15.09 6.82
C ALA A 105 -7.11 14.10 7.96
N GLY A 106 -5.86 13.69 8.15
CA GLY A 106 -5.46 12.70 9.15
C GLY A 106 -5.66 11.25 8.68
N LEU A 107 -4.97 10.33 9.37
CA LEU A 107 -4.94 8.91 9.05
C LEU A 107 -6.34 8.26 9.09
N SER A 108 -7.16 8.62 10.08
CA SER A 108 -8.52 8.08 10.27
C SER A 108 -9.53 8.49 9.19
N VAL A 109 -9.21 9.47 8.33
CA VAL A 109 -10.07 9.90 7.22
C VAL A 109 -9.49 9.49 5.88
N ALA A 110 -8.20 9.76 5.66
CA ALA A 110 -7.55 9.54 4.36
C ALA A 110 -7.45 8.05 3.99
N PHE A 111 -7.03 7.20 4.94
CA PHE A 111 -6.82 5.77 4.67
C PHE A 111 -8.14 5.05 4.35
N PRO A 112 -9.21 5.14 5.16
CA PRO A 112 -10.45 4.44 4.86
C PRO A 112 -11.02 4.80 3.49
N LEU A 113 -11.00 6.08 3.10
CA LEU A 113 -11.50 6.50 1.81
C LEU A 113 -10.59 6.07 0.66
N GLY A 114 -9.30 6.41 0.71
CA GLY A 114 -8.37 6.12 -0.38
C GLY A 114 -8.10 4.64 -0.55
N VAL A 115 -7.66 3.98 0.53
CA VAL A 115 -7.34 2.54 0.53
C VAL A 115 -8.62 1.72 0.33
N GLY A 116 -9.77 2.19 0.83
CA GLY A 116 -11.06 1.52 0.60
C GLY A 116 -11.51 1.51 -0.87
N LEU A 117 -11.39 2.64 -1.57
CA LEU A 117 -11.66 2.69 -3.01
C LEU A 117 -10.66 1.85 -3.80
N ALA A 118 -9.38 1.89 -3.39
CA ALA A 118 -8.32 1.08 -3.97
C ALA A 118 -8.62 -0.42 -3.84
N LEU A 119 -9.14 -0.86 -2.70
CA LEU A 119 -9.55 -2.23 -2.44
C LEU A 119 -10.61 -2.67 -3.44
N VAL A 120 -11.74 -1.97 -3.50
CA VAL A 120 -12.88 -2.40 -4.32
C VAL A 120 -12.47 -2.50 -5.78
N LEU A 121 -11.99 -1.39 -6.34
CA LEU A 121 -11.62 -1.33 -7.75
C LEU A 121 -10.46 -2.28 -8.06
N GLY A 122 -9.45 -2.32 -7.19
CA GLY A 122 -8.28 -3.14 -7.41
C GLY A 122 -8.57 -4.64 -7.35
N VAL A 123 -9.49 -5.09 -6.48
CA VAL A 123 -9.90 -6.51 -6.47
C VAL A 123 -10.59 -6.89 -7.77
N PHE A 124 -11.52 -6.06 -8.28
CA PHE A 124 -12.13 -6.30 -9.59
C PHE A 124 -11.09 -6.34 -10.71
N ILE A 125 -10.20 -5.34 -10.77
CA ILE A 125 -9.17 -5.23 -11.80
C ILE A 125 -8.26 -6.46 -11.79
N ASN A 126 -7.76 -6.87 -10.62
CA ASN A 126 -6.84 -8.00 -10.52
C ASN A 126 -7.55 -9.34 -10.74
N TYR A 127 -8.78 -9.51 -10.25
CA TYR A 127 -9.53 -10.75 -10.43
C TYR A 127 -9.85 -10.99 -11.90
N PHE A 128 -10.31 -9.98 -12.64
CA PHE A 128 -10.59 -10.15 -14.07
C PHE A 128 -9.33 -10.24 -14.95
N SER A 129 -8.17 -9.79 -14.46
CA SER A 129 -6.90 -9.94 -15.18
C SER A 129 -6.32 -11.34 -15.04
N THR A 130 -6.40 -11.93 -13.84
CA THR A 130 -5.92 -13.30 -13.56
C THR A 130 -6.85 -13.96 -12.55
N PRO A 131 -7.98 -14.55 -13.02
CA PRO A 131 -8.98 -15.13 -12.14
C PRO A 131 -8.41 -16.29 -11.32
N LYS A 132 -8.53 -16.20 -9.99
CA LYS A 132 -8.12 -17.26 -9.05
C LYS A 132 -8.98 -17.22 -7.78
N GLY A 133 -9.46 -18.38 -7.34
CA GLY A 133 -10.37 -18.54 -6.21
C GLY A 133 -11.85 -18.34 -6.54
N ASP A 134 -12.73 -18.72 -5.60
CA ASP A 134 -14.19 -18.62 -5.74
C ASP A 134 -14.65 -17.15 -5.78
N PRO A 135 -15.24 -16.69 -6.90
CA PRO A 135 -15.63 -15.29 -7.05
C PRO A 135 -16.73 -14.89 -6.06
N VAL A 136 -17.68 -15.77 -5.78
CA VAL A 136 -18.84 -15.43 -4.94
C VAL A 136 -18.40 -15.12 -3.53
N THR A 137 -17.58 -16.00 -2.94
CA THR A 137 -17.03 -15.82 -1.59
C THR A 137 -16.07 -14.62 -1.55
N LEU A 138 -15.24 -14.42 -2.58
CA LEU A 138 -14.34 -13.28 -2.66
C LEU A 138 -15.10 -11.95 -2.63
N PHE A 139 -16.08 -11.78 -3.52
CA PHE A 139 -16.84 -10.52 -3.63
C PHE A 139 -17.79 -10.31 -2.45
N LEU A 140 -18.29 -11.37 -1.81
CA LEU A 140 -19.02 -11.25 -0.54
C LEU A 140 -18.09 -10.73 0.58
N GLY A 141 -16.86 -11.23 0.66
CA GLY A 141 -15.85 -10.73 1.59
C GLY A 141 -15.50 -9.25 1.36
N VAL A 142 -15.30 -8.87 0.10
CA VAL A 142 -15.10 -7.46 -0.31
C VAL A 142 -16.29 -6.60 0.09
N PHE A 143 -17.52 -7.07 -0.14
CA PHE A 143 -18.73 -6.34 0.22
C PHE A 143 -18.82 -6.04 1.73
N LEU A 144 -18.48 -7.01 2.59
CA LEU A 144 -18.42 -6.77 4.04
C LEU A 144 -17.36 -5.72 4.41
N ILE A 145 -16.19 -5.75 3.77
CA ILE A 145 -15.14 -4.75 4.00
C ILE A 145 -15.58 -3.35 3.53
N VAL A 146 -16.32 -3.24 2.43
CA VAL A 146 -16.90 -1.97 1.98
C VAL A 146 -17.83 -1.38 3.05
N ILE A 147 -18.72 -2.20 3.62
CA ILE A 147 -19.58 -1.75 4.71
C ILE A 147 -18.73 -1.29 5.90
N ALA A 148 -17.70 -2.05 6.27
CA ALA A 148 -16.80 -1.68 7.36
C ALA A 148 -16.14 -0.29 7.13
N ILE A 149 -15.63 -0.05 5.92
CA ILE A 149 -15.02 1.23 5.54
C ILE A 149 -16.03 2.39 5.63
N ILE A 150 -17.27 2.16 5.20
CA ILE A 150 -18.34 3.15 5.30
C ILE A 150 -18.62 3.48 6.78
N LEU A 151 -18.71 2.47 7.66
CA LEU A 151 -18.89 2.70 9.10
C LEU A 151 -17.74 3.51 9.70
N ASN A 152 -16.51 3.25 9.28
CA ASN A 152 -15.34 4.03 9.71
C ASN A 152 -15.43 5.50 9.24
N GLY A 153 -15.79 5.72 7.98
CA GLY A 153 -16.00 7.06 7.43
C GLY A 153 -17.07 7.84 8.18
N ILE A 154 -18.18 7.18 8.52
CA ILE A 154 -19.25 7.77 9.35
C ILE A 154 -18.74 8.10 10.76
N ALA A 155 -17.98 7.20 11.39
CA ALA A 155 -17.38 7.43 12.70
C ALA A 155 -16.43 8.64 12.70
N ALA A 156 -15.59 8.76 11.69
CA ALA A 156 -14.67 9.88 11.51
C ALA A 156 -15.42 11.20 11.21
N SER A 157 -16.48 11.16 10.41
CA SER A 157 -17.34 12.33 10.16
C SER A 157 -18.06 12.79 11.42
N LYS A 158 -18.58 11.87 12.24
CA LYS A 158 -19.25 12.23 13.51
C LYS A 158 -18.29 12.86 14.52
N LYS A 159 -17.01 12.47 14.52
CA LYS A 159 -15.96 13.12 15.34
C LYS A 159 -15.72 14.57 14.93
N THR A 160 -15.92 14.90 13.66
CA THR A 160 -15.70 16.25 13.11
C THR A 160 -16.99 17.08 13.00
N ALA A 161 -18.15 16.49 13.27
CA ALA A 161 -19.44 17.16 13.28
C ALA A 161 -19.46 18.31 14.30
N GLY A 162 -19.69 19.53 13.81
CA GLY A 162 -19.67 20.77 14.60
C GLY A 162 -18.41 21.62 14.45
N LYS A 163 -17.34 21.09 13.83
CA LYS A 163 -16.23 21.93 13.33
C LYS A 163 -16.59 22.43 11.93
N LYS A 164 -16.49 23.74 11.67
CA LYS A 164 -16.62 24.26 10.29
C LYS A 164 -15.66 23.46 9.40
N THR A 165 -16.18 22.79 8.38
CA THR A 165 -15.35 22.08 7.41
C THR A 165 -14.57 23.13 6.63
N ASP A 166 -13.32 23.35 7.03
CA ASP A 166 -12.45 24.27 6.30
C ASP A 166 -12.18 23.71 4.89
N LYS A 167 -11.84 24.61 3.95
CA LYS A 167 -11.53 24.27 2.55
C LYS A 167 -10.49 23.15 2.45
N ASP A 168 -9.52 23.14 3.36
CA ASP A 168 -8.45 22.16 3.40
C ASP A 168 -8.96 20.74 3.69
N ALA A 169 -9.93 20.58 4.60
CA ALA A 169 -10.50 19.26 4.90
C ALA A 169 -11.19 18.64 3.67
N ARG A 170 -11.91 19.44 2.87
CA ARG A 170 -12.51 18.98 1.60
C ARG A 170 -11.44 18.59 0.59
N LYS A 171 -10.35 19.36 0.52
CA LYS A 171 -9.20 19.06 -0.34
C LYS A 171 -8.57 17.72 0.03
N GLY A 172 -8.37 17.45 1.32
CA GLY A 172 -7.87 16.17 1.81
C GLY A 172 -8.74 14.98 1.38
N ILE A 173 -10.07 15.10 1.49
CA ILE A 173 -11.02 14.06 1.04
C ILE A 173 -10.89 13.80 -0.46
N LEU A 174 -10.86 14.85 -1.29
CA LEU A 174 -10.69 14.71 -2.74
C LEU A 174 -9.37 14.02 -3.10
N LEU A 175 -8.28 14.40 -2.43
CA LEU A 175 -6.97 13.78 -2.64
C LEU A 175 -6.98 12.29 -2.28
N ALA A 176 -7.63 11.90 -1.18
CA ALA A 176 -7.78 10.48 -0.83
C ALA A 176 -8.58 9.71 -1.89
N ALA A 177 -9.68 10.26 -2.40
CA ALA A 177 -10.47 9.60 -3.43
C ALA A 177 -9.67 9.40 -4.73
N LEU A 178 -8.98 10.44 -5.20
CA LEU A 178 -8.11 10.36 -6.37
C LEU A 178 -6.95 9.38 -6.17
N ALA A 179 -6.34 9.39 -4.98
CA ALA A 179 -5.33 8.42 -4.60
C ALA A 179 -5.88 6.99 -4.72
N GLY A 180 -7.04 6.71 -4.12
CA GLY A 180 -7.66 5.38 -4.14
C GLY A 180 -7.95 4.86 -5.55
N ILE A 181 -8.50 5.71 -6.42
CA ILE A 181 -8.75 5.36 -7.81
C ILE A 181 -7.45 5.02 -8.52
N LEU A 182 -6.42 5.87 -8.45
CA LEU A 182 -5.12 5.61 -9.07
C LEU A 182 -4.45 4.35 -8.50
N MET A 183 -4.55 4.15 -7.18
CA MET A 183 -3.96 3.01 -6.46
C MET A 183 -4.55 1.69 -6.95
N SER A 184 -5.81 1.67 -7.38
CA SER A 184 -6.45 0.43 -7.84
C SER A 184 -5.78 -0.20 -9.07
N PHE A 185 -5.02 0.58 -9.84
CA PHE A 185 -4.45 0.13 -11.11
C PHE A 185 -3.03 -0.41 -10.99
N PHE A 186 -2.21 0.01 -10.02
CA PHE A 186 -0.77 -0.27 -10.07
C PHE A 186 -0.45 -1.77 -10.02
N TYR A 187 -1.19 -2.51 -9.19
CA TYR A 187 -0.88 -3.91 -8.89
C TYR A 187 -0.99 -4.79 -10.14
N ARG A 188 -1.96 -4.50 -11.03
CA ARG A 188 -2.19 -5.27 -12.26
C ARG A 188 -0.97 -5.27 -13.18
N PHE A 189 -0.23 -4.16 -13.23
CA PHE A 189 0.93 -4.01 -14.09
C PHE A 189 2.12 -4.81 -13.56
N VAL A 190 2.26 -4.87 -12.24
CA VAL A 190 3.30 -5.68 -11.61
C VAL A 190 2.93 -7.16 -11.70
N ALA A 191 1.66 -7.51 -11.45
CA ALA A 191 1.15 -8.87 -11.63
C ALA A 191 1.36 -9.38 -13.06
N ALA A 192 1.07 -8.58 -14.08
CA ALA A 192 1.28 -8.93 -15.48
C ALA A 192 2.76 -9.11 -15.87
N ALA A 193 3.70 -8.60 -15.06
CA ALA A 193 5.13 -8.81 -15.28
C ALA A 193 5.63 -10.15 -14.72
N MET A 194 4.87 -10.75 -13.80
CA MET A 194 5.28 -11.94 -13.06
C MET A 194 4.54 -13.19 -13.53
N ASP A 195 5.24 -14.33 -13.55
CA ASP A 195 4.63 -15.63 -13.79
C ASP A 195 3.95 -16.15 -12.52
N LEU A 196 2.73 -15.67 -12.25
CA LEU A 196 1.97 -16.00 -11.05
C LEU A 196 1.63 -17.50 -10.90
N ASP A 197 1.72 -18.27 -11.98
CA ASP A 197 1.42 -19.71 -11.95
C ASP A 197 2.66 -20.54 -11.64
N ASN A 198 3.86 -20.04 -12.00
CA ASN A 198 5.10 -20.76 -11.77
C ASN A 198 6.29 -19.87 -11.37
N PHE A 199 6.45 -19.61 -10.07
CA PHE A 199 7.67 -18.95 -9.57
C PHE A 199 8.90 -19.87 -9.47
N ASP A 200 8.73 -21.20 -9.51
CA ASP A 200 9.84 -22.14 -9.41
C ASP A 200 10.62 -22.25 -10.73
N GLN A 201 9.90 -22.19 -11.86
CA GLN A 201 10.48 -22.07 -13.19
C GLN A 201 9.69 -21.03 -13.99
N PRO A 202 9.91 -19.73 -13.73
CA PRO A 202 9.17 -18.67 -14.40
C PRO A 202 9.40 -18.72 -15.91
N THR A 203 8.34 -18.45 -16.66
CA THR A 203 8.37 -18.36 -18.12
C THR A 203 9.50 -17.43 -18.59
N ALA A 204 10.18 -17.82 -19.68
CA ALA A 204 11.22 -16.99 -20.28
C ALA A 204 10.69 -15.59 -20.64
N GLY A 205 11.51 -14.57 -20.47
CA GLY A 205 11.14 -13.16 -20.65
C GLY A 205 10.44 -12.55 -19.42
N MET A 206 9.53 -13.27 -18.75
CA MET A 206 8.84 -12.78 -17.53
C MET A 206 9.83 -12.62 -16.37
N ILE A 207 9.44 -11.88 -15.33
CA ILE A 207 10.31 -11.57 -14.18
C ILE A 207 9.76 -12.11 -12.86
N THR A 208 10.66 -12.40 -11.94
CA THR A 208 10.34 -12.89 -10.58
C THR A 208 9.76 -11.77 -9.71
N PRO A 209 9.12 -12.09 -8.57
CA PRO A 209 8.63 -11.09 -7.62
C PRO A 209 9.69 -10.10 -7.11
N TYR A 210 10.94 -10.55 -6.98
CA TYR A 210 12.03 -9.72 -6.48
C TYR A 210 12.49 -8.72 -7.53
N THR A 211 12.67 -9.16 -8.79
CA THR A 211 12.98 -8.27 -9.91
C THR A 211 11.82 -7.31 -10.17
N ALA A 212 10.58 -7.81 -10.18
CA ALA A 212 9.39 -6.97 -10.35
C ALA A 212 9.30 -5.89 -9.26
N PHE A 213 9.56 -6.24 -8.00
CA PHE A 213 9.56 -5.27 -6.91
C PHE A 213 10.71 -4.25 -7.01
N PHE A 214 11.90 -4.68 -7.41
CA PHE A 214 13.04 -3.79 -7.66
C PHE A 214 12.74 -2.77 -8.77
N ILE A 215 12.24 -3.22 -9.92
CA ILE A 215 11.88 -2.34 -11.04
C ILE A 215 10.71 -1.43 -10.68
N PHE A 216 9.73 -1.94 -9.93
CA PHE A 216 8.67 -1.12 -9.35
C PHE A 216 9.24 0.00 -8.46
N ALA A 217 10.17 -0.31 -7.55
CA ALA A 217 10.78 0.67 -6.65
C ALA A 217 11.61 1.73 -7.41
N LEU A 218 12.27 1.32 -8.51
CA LEU A 218 12.89 2.27 -9.44
C LEU A 218 11.86 3.18 -10.10
N GLY A 219 10.72 2.65 -10.55
CA GLY A 219 9.62 3.44 -11.11
C GLY A 219 9.09 4.47 -10.12
N VAL A 220 9.00 4.09 -8.84
CA VAL A 220 8.66 5.02 -7.77
C VAL A 220 9.69 6.12 -7.64
N LEU A 221 10.97 5.80 -7.46
CA LEU A 221 12.02 6.80 -7.25
C LEU A 221 12.18 7.73 -8.46
N LEU A 222 12.20 7.19 -9.68
CA LEU A 222 12.38 7.97 -10.91
C LEU A 222 11.22 8.95 -11.12
N SER A 223 9.97 8.50 -10.95
CA SER A 223 8.82 9.39 -11.04
C SER A 223 8.77 10.40 -9.89
N ASN A 224 9.39 10.09 -8.73
CA ASN A 224 9.44 10.99 -7.58
C ASN A 224 10.19 12.29 -7.89
N PHE A 225 11.25 12.23 -8.71
CA PHE A 225 11.95 13.42 -9.21
C PHE A 225 11.03 14.39 -9.93
N VAL A 226 9.96 13.91 -10.56
CA VAL A 226 8.98 14.76 -11.24
C VAL A 226 7.85 15.12 -10.28
N PHE A 227 7.12 14.12 -9.78
CA PHE A 227 5.89 14.33 -9.02
C PHE A 227 6.14 15.05 -7.70
N ASN A 228 7.11 14.60 -6.90
CA ASN A 228 7.37 15.23 -5.61
C ASN A 228 8.01 16.61 -5.80
N THR A 229 8.84 16.83 -6.82
CA THR A 229 9.34 18.18 -7.14
C THR A 229 8.22 19.16 -7.46
N ILE A 230 7.21 18.73 -8.23
CA ILE A 230 6.04 19.57 -8.52
C ILE A 230 5.29 19.90 -7.24
N VAL A 231 5.06 18.90 -6.37
CA VAL A 231 4.36 19.07 -5.10
C VAL A 231 5.17 19.92 -4.11
N MET A 232 6.50 19.82 -4.08
CA MET A 232 7.37 20.69 -3.29
C MET A 232 7.27 22.16 -3.73
N LYS A 233 7.21 22.42 -5.05
CA LYS A 233 7.07 23.77 -5.62
C LYS A 233 5.66 24.33 -5.52
N LYS A 234 4.64 23.47 -5.59
CA LYS A 234 3.21 23.82 -5.55
C LYS A 234 2.47 22.87 -4.59
N PRO A 235 2.69 23.00 -3.28
CA PRO A 235 2.13 22.08 -2.31
C PRO A 235 0.61 22.23 -2.23
N PHE A 236 -0.06 21.16 -1.80
CA PHE A 236 -1.52 21.20 -1.66
C PHE A 236 -1.95 22.14 -0.53
N VAL A 237 -1.14 22.30 0.51
CA VAL A 237 -1.36 23.23 1.63
C VAL A 237 0.00 23.81 2.05
N GLY A 238 0.01 25.08 2.46
CA GLY A 238 1.22 25.76 2.96
C GLY A 238 2.09 26.37 1.87
N SER A 239 3.26 26.86 2.26
CA SER A 239 4.25 27.47 1.36
C SER A 239 5.09 26.41 0.64
N PRO A 240 5.69 26.70 -0.53
CA PRO A 240 6.65 25.81 -1.17
C PRO A 240 7.80 25.41 -0.24
N VAL A 241 8.35 24.21 -0.45
CA VAL A 241 9.57 23.73 0.21
C VAL A 241 10.69 23.54 -0.81
N THR A 242 11.92 23.60 -0.33
CA THR A 242 13.12 23.53 -1.16
C THR A 242 13.93 22.26 -0.90
N TYR A 243 14.79 21.88 -1.86
CA TYR A 243 15.79 20.83 -1.64
C TYR A 243 16.79 21.20 -0.55
N LYS A 244 17.05 22.50 -0.32
CA LYS A 244 17.90 22.95 0.78
C LYS A 244 17.30 22.54 2.13
N GLU A 245 15.99 22.67 2.30
CA GLU A 245 15.29 22.19 3.49
C GLU A 245 15.42 20.68 3.63
N TYR A 246 15.26 19.92 2.54
CA TYR A 246 15.46 18.46 2.54
C TYR A 246 16.84 18.07 3.08
N PHE A 247 17.91 18.65 2.54
CA PHE A 247 19.29 18.34 2.97
C PHE A 247 19.68 18.95 4.33
N SER A 248 18.84 19.82 4.89
CA SER A 248 19.03 20.33 6.27
C SER A 248 18.45 19.41 7.35
N GLY A 249 17.79 18.32 6.95
CA GLY A 249 17.22 17.33 7.86
C GLY A 249 18.27 16.63 8.70
N SER A 250 17.89 16.26 9.93
CA SER A 250 18.76 15.45 10.78
C SER A 250 18.75 13.98 10.32
N PHE A 251 19.82 13.25 10.60
CA PHE A 251 19.89 11.81 10.32
C PHE A 251 18.71 11.04 10.91
N GLY A 252 18.32 11.35 12.16
CA GLY A 252 17.17 10.71 12.81
C GLY A 252 15.85 10.99 12.07
N THR A 253 15.68 12.18 11.52
CA THR A 253 14.50 12.56 10.73
C THR A 253 14.41 11.74 9.45
N HIS A 254 15.51 11.66 8.69
CA HIS A 254 15.56 10.85 7.46
C HIS A 254 15.33 9.37 7.75
N MET A 255 15.87 8.85 8.86
CA MET A 255 15.74 7.44 9.21
C MET A 255 14.28 7.04 9.50
N VAL A 256 13.47 7.95 10.06
CA VAL A 256 12.03 7.71 10.25
C VAL A 256 11.32 7.55 8.90
N GLY A 257 11.67 8.37 7.90
CA GLY A 257 11.10 8.27 6.56
C GLY A 257 11.56 7.03 5.80
N ILE A 258 12.85 6.71 5.86
CA ILE A 258 13.43 5.48 5.31
C ILE A 258 12.74 4.25 5.93
N LEU A 259 12.55 4.23 7.25
CA LEU A 259 11.83 3.17 7.93
C LEU A 259 10.39 3.03 7.42
N GLY A 260 9.69 4.15 7.19
CA GLY A 260 8.37 4.14 6.56
C GLY A 260 8.36 3.46 5.19
N GLY A 261 9.35 3.79 4.36
CA GLY A 261 9.58 3.17 3.06
C GLY A 261 9.82 1.66 3.18
N CYS A 262 10.73 1.25 4.06
CA CYS A 262 11.04 -0.16 4.32
C CYS A 262 9.84 -0.96 4.83
N ILE A 263 9.03 -0.39 5.74
CA ILE A 263 7.82 -1.04 6.26
C ILE A 263 6.84 -1.32 5.11
N TRP A 264 6.57 -0.31 4.27
CA TRP A 264 5.67 -0.50 3.14
C TRP A 264 6.24 -1.49 2.12
N ALA A 265 7.53 -1.38 1.81
CA ALA A 265 8.27 -2.24 0.88
C ALA A 265 8.23 -3.71 1.30
N LEU A 266 8.46 -4.01 2.57
CA LEU A 266 8.35 -5.36 3.14
C LEU A 266 6.96 -5.97 2.86
N GLY A 267 5.91 -5.20 3.16
CA GLY A 267 4.54 -5.66 2.91
C GLY A 267 4.27 -5.92 1.44
N THR A 268 4.66 -5.00 0.56
CA THR A 268 4.45 -5.14 -0.88
C THR A 268 5.18 -6.34 -1.47
N LEU A 269 6.44 -6.55 -1.09
CA LEU A 269 7.19 -7.71 -1.53
C LEU A 269 6.52 -9.02 -1.09
N PHE A 270 6.06 -9.10 0.16
CA PHE A 270 5.35 -10.27 0.67
C PHE A 270 4.02 -10.49 -0.04
N SER A 271 3.32 -9.42 -0.43
CA SER A 271 2.12 -9.52 -1.26
C SER A 271 2.42 -10.16 -2.61
N TYR A 272 3.50 -9.76 -3.29
CA TYR A 272 3.88 -10.32 -4.60
C TYR A 272 4.33 -11.77 -4.50
N ILE A 273 5.11 -12.13 -3.49
CA ILE A 273 5.52 -13.53 -3.27
C ILE A 273 4.28 -14.39 -2.95
N ALA A 274 3.36 -13.88 -2.13
CA ALA A 274 2.12 -14.59 -1.79
C ALA A 274 1.19 -14.77 -3.01
N ALA A 275 1.20 -13.83 -3.96
CA ALA A 275 0.32 -13.85 -5.12
C ALA A 275 0.47 -15.09 -5.99
N GLY A 276 1.64 -15.75 -5.98
CA GLY A 276 1.81 -17.01 -6.72
C GLY A 276 0.88 -18.12 -6.23
N LYS A 277 0.73 -18.26 -4.90
CA LYS A 277 -0.16 -19.28 -4.31
C LYS A 277 -1.57 -18.77 -4.04
N ALA A 278 -1.71 -17.56 -3.52
CA ALA A 278 -3.01 -17.00 -3.17
C ALA A 278 -3.74 -16.36 -4.35
N GLY A 279 -3.03 -15.93 -5.40
CA GLY A 279 -3.57 -15.14 -6.51
C GLY A 279 -3.50 -13.64 -6.25
N ALA A 280 -3.33 -12.86 -7.32
CA ALA A 280 -3.19 -11.41 -7.27
C ALA A 280 -4.36 -10.71 -6.57
N ALA A 281 -5.60 -11.10 -6.89
CA ALA A 281 -6.79 -10.50 -6.31
C ALA A 281 -6.91 -10.73 -4.80
N ILE A 282 -6.66 -11.96 -4.34
CA ILE A 282 -6.73 -12.34 -2.92
C ILE A 282 -5.57 -11.71 -2.14
N SER A 283 -4.33 -11.79 -2.65
CA SER A 283 -3.17 -11.17 -2.02
C SER A 283 -3.32 -9.66 -1.89
N TYR A 284 -3.85 -9.01 -2.92
CA TYR A 284 -4.19 -7.60 -2.88
C TYR A 284 -5.30 -7.33 -1.86
N ALA A 285 -6.44 -8.03 -1.94
CA ALA A 285 -7.59 -7.83 -1.06
C ALA A 285 -7.23 -7.98 0.43
N LEU A 286 -6.45 -9.00 0.80
CA LEU A 286 -5.99 -9.21 2.17
C LEU A 286 -5.05 -8.09 2.64
N GLY A 287 -4.11 -7.67 1.80
CA GLY A 287 -3.25 -6.51 2.10
C GLY A 287 -4.06 -5.22 2.32
N GLN A 288 -5.17 -5.06 1.60
CA GLN A 288 -6.07 -3.93 1.73
C GLN A 288 -6.93 -3.94 3.01
N GLY A 289 -6.75 -4.92 3.92
CA GLY A 289 -7.16 -4.78 5.32
C GLY A 289 -6.37 -3.71 6.10
N ALA A 290 -5.39 -3.07 5.46
CA ALA A 290 -4.59 -1.96 6.00
C ALA A 290 -5.39 -0.85 6.74
N PRO A 291 -6.60 -0.43 6.32
CA PRO A 291 -7.38 0.56 7.05
C PRO A 291 -7.76 0.11 8.45
N MET A 292 -7.99 -1.19 8.67
CA MET A 292 -8.26 -1.76 9.98
C MET A 292 -7.03 -1.58 10.89
N ILE A 293 -5.84 -1.90 10.39
CA ILE A 293 -4.59 -1.73 11.13
C ILE A 293 -4.31 -0.24 11.41
N ALA A 294 -4.51 0.63 10.42
CA ALA A 294 -4.39 2.08 10.60
C ALA A 294 -5.39 2.61 11.65
N ALA A 295 -6.61 2.06 11.70
CA ALA A 295 -7.59 2.39 12.72
C ALA A 295 -7.15 1.92 14.12
N ILE A 296 -6.53 0.74 14.25
CA ILE A 296 -5.95 0.25 15.52
C ILE A 296 -4.91 1.25 16.04
N TRP A 297 -3.97 1.67 15.17
CA TRP A 297 -3.01 2.71 15.52
C TRP A 297 -3.69 4.00 15.95
N GLY A 298 -4.69 4.46 15.18
CA GLY A 298 -5.47 5.66 15.47
C GLY A 298 -6.17 5.61 16.83
N ILE A 299 -6.82 4.49 17.16
CA ILE A 299 -7.64 4.32 18.37
C ILE A 299 -6.76 4.12 19.60
N PHE A 300 -5.82 3.17 19.56
CA PHE A 300 -5.13 2.72 20.78
C PHE A 300 -3.84 3.48 21.06
N ILE A 301 -3.08 3.82 20.02
CA ILE A 301 -1.76 4.46 20.16
C ILE A 301 -1.90 5.98 20.09
N TRP A 302 -2.52 6.48 19.02
CA TRP A 302 -2.72 7.91 18.84
C TRP A 302 -3.91 8.47 19.62
N LYS A 303 -4.77 7.60 20.15
CA LYS A 303 -5.95 7.98 20.96
C LYS A 303 -6.83 9.01 20.25
N GLU A 304 -6.93 8.90 18.92
CA GLU A 304 -7.66 9.84 18.07
C GLU A 304 -9.15 9.88 18.38
N PHE A 305 -9.69 8.81 18.98
CA PHE A 305 -11.10 8.67 19.34
C PHE A 305 -11.33 8.80 20.86
N LYS A 306 -10.33 9.26 21.63
CA LYS A 306 -10.51 9.49 23.07
C LYS A 306 -11.57 10.58 23.29
N GLY A 307 -12.60 10.26 24.08
CA GLY A 307 -13.69 11.18 24.41
C GLY A 307 -14.81 11.25 23.36
N THR A 308 -14.83 10.37 22.35
CA THR A 308 -15.95 10.30 21.40
C THR A 308 -17.19 9.62 22.00
N SER A 309 -18.35 9.86 21.40
CA SER A 309 -19.62 9.31 21.88
C SER A 309 -19.69 7.78 21.80
N LYS A 310 -20.57 7.17 22.61
CA LYS A 310 -20.82 5.71 22.56
C LYS A 310 -21.15 5.23 21.15
N THR A 311 -21.89 6.02 20.37
CA THR A 311 -22.22 5.73 18.97
C THR A 311 -20.97 5.57 18.10
N VAL A 312 -19.95 6.43 18.26
CA VAL A 312 -18.69 6.32 17.51
C VAL A 312 -17.97 5.03 17.87
N ASN A 313 -17.93 4.66 19.14
CA ASN A 313 -17.32 3.40 19.58
C ASN A 313 -18.05 2.18 19.02
N THR A 314 -19.40 2.20 19.00
CA THR A 314 -20.19 1.12 18.39
C THR A 314 -19.90 0.98 16.89
N LEU A 315 -19.80 2.09 16.14
CA LEU A 315 -19.46 2.06 14.71
C LEU A 315 -18.07 1.44 14.47
N LEU A 316 -17.09 1.78 15.30
CA LEU A 316 -15.75 1.22 15.21
C LEU A 316 -15.73 -0.28 15.54
N THR A 317 -16.46 -0.72 16.56
CA THR A 317 -16.58 -2.15 16.89
C THR A 317 -17.22 -2.93 15.74
N LEU A 318 -18.32 -2.44 15.17
CA LEU A 318 -18.97 -3.07 14.02
C LEU A 318 -18.06 -3.11 12.79
N MET A 319 -17.30 -2.03 12.54
CA MET A 319 -16.28 -1.99 11.50
C MET A 319 -15.27 -3.14 11.69
N PHE A 320 -14.71 -3.34 12.89
CA PHE A 320 -13.75 -4.41 13.13
C PHE A 320 -14.33 -5.81 12.89
N ILE A 321 -15.55 -6.06 13.37
CA ILE A 321 -16.24 -7.34 13.16
C ILE A 321 -16.39 -7.62 11.65
N LEU A 322 -16.89 -6.63 10.89
CA LEU A 322 -17.09 -6.77 9.45
C LEU A 322 -15.78 -6.96 8.69
N PHE A 323 -14.70 -6.27 9.08
CA PHE A 323 -13.37 -6.50 8.50
C PHE A 323 -12.89 -7.93 8.74
N ILE A 324 -12.99 -8.44 9.97
CA ILE A 324 -12.56 -9.80 10.32
C ILE A 324 -13.37 -10.83 9.54
N CYS A 325 -14.69 -10.68 9.48
CA CYS A 325 -15.55 -11.56 8.69
C CYS A 325 -15.23 -11.50 7.20
N GLY A 326 -15.06 -10.29 6.64
CA GLY A 326 -14.74 -10.10 5.23
C GLY A 326 -13.38 -10.68 4.84
N LEU A 327 -12.34 -10.46 5.65
CA LEU A 327 -11.03 -11.07 5.45
C LEU A 327 -11.10 -12.60 5.58
N GLY A 328 -11.89 -13.11 6.53
CA GLY A 328 -12.16 -14.54 6.64
C GLY A 328 -12.74 -15.15 5.37
N LEU A 329 -13.73 -14.48 4.77
CA LEU A 329 -14.31 -14.91 3.48
C LEU A 329 -13.27 -14.85 2.34
N ILE A 330 -12.46 -13.79 2.27
CA ILE A 330 -11.40 -13.68 1.24
C ILE A 330 -10.38 -14.82 1.37
N ILE A 331 -10.01 -15.22 2.59
CA ILE A 331 -9.13 -16.38 2.83
C ILE A 331 -9.83 -17.69 2.40
N LEU A 332 -11.13 -17.83 2.65
CA LEU A 332 -11.86 -19.02 2.21
C LEU A 332 -11.95 -19.10 0.68
N ALA A 333 -12.14 -17.96 0.01
CA ALA A 333 -12.20 -17.88 -1.44
C ALA A 333 -10.92 -18.35 -2.15
N GLY A 334 -9.75 -18.22 -1.51
CA GLY A 334 -8.48 -18.67 -2.10
C GLY A 334 -8.13 -20.13 -1.84
N ARG A 335 -8.91 -20.84 -1.02
CA ARG A 335 -8.71 -22.28 -0.78
C ARG A 335 -9.39 -23.17 -1.82
N SER A 336 -10.38 -22.63 -2.54
CA SER A 336 -11.18 -23.30 -3.56
C SER A 336 -10.55 -23.21 -4.93
#